data_AF-A0A6P0J2H6-F1
#
_entry.id   AF-A0A6P0J2H6-F1
#
_cell.length_a   1.000
_cell.length_b   1.000
_cell.length_c   1.000
_cell.angle_alpha   90.00
_cell.angle_beta   90.00
_cell.angle_gamma   90.00
#
_symmetry.space_group_name_H-M   'P 1'
#
loop_
_entity.id
_entity.type
_entity.pdbx_description
1 polymer ?
#
loop_
_entity_poly.entity_id
_entity_poly.type
_entity_poly.pdbx_seq_one_letter_code
_entity_poly.pdbx_strand_id
1 'polypeptide(L)' 'QRFSGSTYAIAIEGCLDQVRLSKLEALGGVVQKGEILYPGTPEGLYQVLQILNPLPLVQVKKDEADLTKVFLKLVG' A
#
# COMPACT_ATOMS: atom_id res chain seq x y z
N GLN A 1 -19.25 -10.53 -0.53
CA GLN A 1 -17.85 -10.34 -0.94
C GLN A 1 -17.07 -9.93 0.30
N ARG A 2 -16.17 -10.78 0.81
CA ARG A 2 -15.40 -10.49 2.04
C ARG A 2 -14.25 -9.56 1.67
N PHE A 3 -14.32 -8.31 2.09
CA PHE A 3 -13.23 -7.34 1.94
C PHE A 3 -12.18 -7.56 3.05
N SER A 4 -11.53 -8.71 3.10
CA SER A 4 -10.40 -8.97 4.01
C SER A 4 -9.07 -8.57 3.34
N GLY A 5 -9.05 -7.38 2.74
CA GLY A 5 -7.88 -6.90 2.01
C GLY A 5 -6.79 -6.46 2.97
N SER A 6 -5.63 -7.11 2.92
CA SER A 6 -4.41 -6.56 3.51
C SER A 6 -3.92 -5.42 2.63
N THR A 7 -3.79 -4.21 3.18
CA THR A 7 -3.23 -3.07 2.44
C THR A 7 -1.89 -2.70 3.04
N TYR A 8 -0.85 -2.59 2.22
CA TYR A 8 0.44 -2.10 2.66
C TYR A 8 0.49 -0.59 2.51
N ALA A 9 0.86 0.12 3.58
CA ALA A 9 1.17 1.54 3.57
C ALA A 9 2.69 1.70 3.64
N ILE A 10 3.27 2.36 2.64
CA ILE A 10 4.71 2.61 2.51
C ILE A 10 4.96 4.11 2.49
N ALA A 11 5.73 4.61 3.45
CA ALA A 11 6.19 5.98 3.48
C ALA A 11 7.65 6.04 3.01
N ILE A 12 7.94 7.03 2.17
CA ILE A 12 9.28 7.26 1.62
C ILE A 12 9.72 8.70 1.86
N GLU A 13 11.03 8.92 1.81
CA GLU A 13 11.60 10.25 1.69
C GLU A 13 11.89 10.57 0.21
N GLY A 14 11.51 11.78 -0.21
CA GLY A 14 11.73 12.27 -1.56
C GLY A 14 10.49 12.19 -2.46
N CYS A 15 10.71 12.37 -3.77
CA CYS A 15 9.65 12.42 -4.77
C CYS A 15 9.74 11.22 -5.72
N LEU A 16 8.58 10.67 -6.08
CA LEU A 16 8.48 9.68 -7.14
C LEU A 16 8.42 10.39 -8.49
N ASP A 17 9.30 10.01 -9.40
CA ASP A 17 9.20 10.39 -10.80
C ASP A 17 8.01 9.68 -11.48
N GLN A 18 7.61 10.19 -12.63
CA GLN A 18 6.45 9.69 -13.37
C GLN A 18 6.59 8.21 -13.77
N VAL A 19 7.81 7.74 -14.02
CA VAL A 19 8.06 6.33 -14.40
C VAL A 19 7.76 5.41 -13.22
N ARG A 20 8.21 5.78 -12.02
CA ARG A 20 7.90 5.03 -10.79
C ARG A 20 6.41 5.07 -10.46
N LEU A 21 5.76 6.23 -10.61
CA LEU A 21 4.32 6.37 -10.39
C LEU A 21 3.53 5.40 -11.28
N SER A 22 3.79 5.39 -12.59
CA SER A 22 3.09 4.49 -13.52
C SER A 22 3.35 3.00 -13.22
N LYS A 23 4.55 2.64 -12.76
CA LYS A 23 4.85 1.26 -12.34
C LYS A 23 4.08 0.86 -11.07
N LEU A 24 3.94 1.77 -10.11
CA LEU A 24 3.15 1.52 -8.89
C LEU A 24 1.66 1.39 -9.22
N GLU A 25 1.14 2.26 -10.09
CA GLU A 25 -0.26 2.20 -10.56
C GLU A 25 -0.54 0.89 -11.32
N ALA A 26 0.39 0.43 -12.15
CA ALA A 26 0.26 -0.85 -12.86
C ALA A 26 0.20 -2.07 -11.92
N LEU A 27 0.78 -1.96 -10.71
CA LEU A 27 0.65 -2.96 -9.66
C LEU A 27 -0.65 -2.82 -8.85
N GLY A 28 -1.44 -1.78 -9.07
CA GLY A 28 -2.62 -1.45 -8.27
C GLY A 28 -2.31 -0.63 -7.02
N GLY A 29 -1.09 -0.09 -6.92
CA GLY A 29 -0.70 0.84 -5.87
C GLY A 29 -1.20 2.25 -6.15
N VAL A 30 -1.54 2.98 -5.10
CA VAL A 30 -1.99 4.38 -5.16
C VAL A 30 -1.02 5.24 -4.36
N VAL A 31 -0.57 6.37 -4.92
CA VAL A 31 0.32 7.30 -4.23
C VAL A 31 -0.47 8.53 -3.79
N GLN A 32 -0.44 8.84 -2.49
CA GLN A 32 -1.07 10.01 -1.91
C GLN A 32 -0.13 10.70 -0.93
N LYS A 33 0.18 11.98 -1.16
CA LYS A 33 0.93 12.86 -0.22
C LYS A 33 2.22 12.23 0.35
N GLY A 34 2.99 11.49 -0.45
CA GLY A 34 4.24 10.86 -0.03
C GLY A 34 4.09 9.47 0.61
N GLU A 35 2.86 8.96 0.69
CA GLU A 35 2.54 7.60 1.11
C GLU A 35 2.05 6.78 -0.09
N ILE A 36 2.43 5.52 -0.15
CA ILE A 36 2.04 4.56 -1.17
C ILE A 36 1.17 3.50 -0.50
N LEU A 37 -0.04 3.32 -1.02
CA LEU A 37 -0.98 2.30 -0.58
C LEU A 37 -1.02 1.17 -1.60
N TYR A 38 -0.72 -0.05 -1.18
CA TYR A 38 -0.68 -1.23 -2.03
C TYR A 38 -1.58 -2.35 -1.49
N PRO A 39 -2.79 -2.56 -2.05
CA PRO A 39 -3.75 -3.56 -1.60
C PRO A 39 -3.50 -4.93 -2.27
N GLY A 40 -2.29 -5.46 -2.15
CA GLY A 40 -1.88 -6.70 -2.83
C GLY A 40 -1.18 -7.73 -1.93
N THR A 41 -0.45 -8.64 -2.55
CA THR A 41 0.19 -9.77 -1.84
C THR A 41 1.59 -9.39 -1.33
N PRO A 42 2.17 -10.14 -0.37
CA PRO A 42 3.55 -9.94 0.05
C PRO A 42 4.56 -10.00 -1.12
N GLU A 43 4.33 -10.83 -2.13
CA GLU A 43 5.19 -10.96 -3.31
C GLU A 43 5.16 -9.69 -4.16
N GLY A 44 3.98 -9.12 -4.37
CA GLY A 44 3.84 -7.86 -5.08
C GLY A 44 4.39 -6.66 -4.30
N LEU A 45 4.37 -6.71 -2.96
CA LEU A 45 5.06 -5.72 -2.13
C LEU A 45 6.55 -5.66 -2.44
N TYR A 46 7.22 -6.80 -2.65
CA TYR A 46 8.64 -6.77 -3.03
C TYR A 46 8.88 -6.03 -4.34
N GLN A 47 7.97 -6.15 -5.32
CA GLN A 47 8.07 -5.39 -6.58
C GLN A 47 7.89 -3.89 -6.34
N VAL A 48 6.94 -3.51 -5.46
CA VAL A 48 6.80 -2.12 -5.01
C VAL A 48 8.11 -1.62 -4.42
N LEU A 49 8.72 -2.34 -3.48
CA LEU A 49 9.98 -1.95 -2.86
C LEU A 49 11.14 -1.82 -3.87
N GLN A 50 11.19 -2.67 -4.90
CA GLN A 50 12.17 -2.56 -5.97
C GLN A 50 12.00 -1.29 -6.81
N ILE A 51 10.76 -0.87 -7.08
CA ILE A 51 10.48 0.39 -7.79
C ILE A 51 10.96 1.60 -6.99
N LEU A 52 10.82 1.53 -5.66
CA LEU A 52 11.20 2.60 -4.76
C LEU A 52 12.72 2.73 -4.63
N ASN A 53 13.50 1.67 -4.84
CA ASN A 53 14.97 1.73 -4.77
C ASN A 53 15.55 2.81 -5.73
N PRO A 54 16.53 3.64 -5.32
CA PRO A 54 17.19 3.72 -4.00
C PRO A 54 16.60 4.77 -3.05
N LEU A 55 15.32 5.11 -3.19
CA LEU A 55 14.67 6.07 -2.29
C LEU A 55 14.63 5.52 -0.86
N PRO A 56 14.94 6.34 0.16
CA PRO A 56 14.88 5.91 1.54
C PRO A 56 13.45 5.54 1.94
N LEU A 57 13.29 4.35 2.50
CA LEU A 57 12.04 3.90 3.09
C LEU A 57 11.96 4.41 4.53
N VAL A 58 10.95 5.21 4.84
CA VAL A 58 10.68 5.69 6.20
C VAL A 58 9.92 4.63 6.98
N GLN A 59 8.95 3.99 6.35
CA GLN A 59 8.06 3.04 7.00
C GLN A 59 7.40 2.10 6.00
N VAL A 60 7.23 0.85 6.40
CA VAL A 60 6.35 -0.13 5.73
C VAL A 60 5.44 -0.73 6.79
N LYS A 61 4.13 -0.57 6.62
CA LYS A 61 3.10 -1.11 7.51
C LYS A 61 2.14 -1.95 6.72
N LYS A 62 1.67 -3.04 7.32
CA LYS A 62 0.53 -3.80 6.81
C LYS A 62 -0.69 -3.36 7.63
N ASP A 63 -1.62 -2.68 6.98
CA ASP A 63 -2.94 -2.42 7.54
C ASP A 63 -3.84 -3.62 7.26
N GLU A 64 -4.27 -4.26 8.34
CA GLU A 64 -5.24 -5.35 8.32
C GLU A 64 -6.56 -4.78 8.83
N ALA A 65 -7.35 -4.24 7.91
CA ALA A 65 -8.72 -3.85 8.22
C ALA A 65 -9.57 -5.12 8.37
N ASP A 66 -9.75 -5.58 9.60
CA ASP A 66 -10.73 -6.62 9.92
C ASP A 66 -12.13 -6.00 9.90
N LEU A 67 -12.73 -5.91 8.70
CA LEU A 67 -14.09 -5.39 8.52
C LEU A 67 -15.16 -6.18 9.27
N THR A 68 -14.84 -7.38 9.75
CA THR A 68 -15.73 -8.11 10.68
C THR A 68 -15.98 -7.30 11.95
N LYS A 69 -14.95 -6.62 12.48
CA LYS A 69 -15.07 -5.79 13.68
C LYS A 69 -15.89 -4.53 13.45
N VAL A 70 -15.81 -3.94 12.27
CA VAL A 70 -16.64 -2.78 11.90
C VAL A 70 -18.10 -3.20 11.72
N PHE A 71 -18.33 -4.32 11.05
CA PHE A 71 -19.68 -4.86 10.87
C PHE A 71 -20.37 -5.13 12.22
N LEU A 72 -19.69 -5.76 13.18
CA LEU A 72 -20.24 -6.01 14.51
C LEU A 72 -20.59 -4.73 15.29
N LYS A 73 -19.89 -3.62 15.05
CA LYS A 73 -20.20 -2.32 15.70
C LYS A 73 -21.41 -1.60 15.09
N LEU A 74 -21.81 -1.92 13.85
CA LEU A 74 -22.93 -1.26 13.16
C LEU A 74 -24.27 -1.98 13.36
N VAL A 75 -24.24 -3.27 13.72
CA VAL A 75 -25.44 -4.08 13.98
C VAL A 75 -25.69 -4.25 15.50
N GLY A 76 -24.82 -3.65 16.34
CA GLY A 76 -24.94 -3.63 17.79
C GLY A 76 -25.70 -2.43 18.32
#